data_AF-A0AAD5UBP9-F1
#
_entry.id   AF-A0AAD5UBP9-F1
#
_cell.length_a   1.000
_cell.length_b   1.000
_cell.length_c   1.000
_cell.angle_alpha   90.00
_cell.angle_beta   90.00
_cell.angle_gamma   90.00
#
_symmetry.space_group_name_H-M   'P 1'
#
loop_
_entity.id
_entity.type
_entity.pdbx_description
1 polymer ?
#
loop_
_entity_poly.entity_id
_entity_poly.type
_entity_poly.pdbx_seq_one_letter_code
_entity_poly.pdbx_strand_id
1 'polypeptide(L)'
;MNSVLHLGAKIDKRKSHSENEKKRRDRFKALINKLKLLVPKSKSENIQQMAILENACEYIQKVQQVLRERGLIEEEPAPIDLLAQYQSEFRIVKAEAEECSDSGESSIKISNLLC
;
A
#
# COMPACT_ATOMS: atom_id res chain seq x y z
N MET A 1 13.54 -39.24 -10.90
CA MET A 1 12.48 -38.54 -11.65
C MET A 1 11.68 -37.52 -10.82
N ASN A 2 11.75 -37.52 -9.47
CA ASN A 2 11.01 -36.58 -8.61
C ASN A 2 11.58 -35.14 -8.53
N SER A 3 12.84 -34.91 -8.89
CA SER A 3 13.48 -33.59 -8.78
C SER A 3 13.01 -32.58 -9.84
N VAL A 4 12.67 -33.05 -11.04
CA VAL A 4 12.25 -32.20 -12.17
C VAL A 4 10.84 -31.63 -11.96
N LEU A 5 9.92 -32.43 -11.40
CA LEU A 5 8.57 -31.99 -11.06
C LEU A 5 8.57 -30.91 -9.96
N HIS A 6 9.48 -31.03 -8.99
CA HIS A 6 9.62 -30.07 -7.90
C HIS A 6 10.22 -28.73 -8.38
N LEU A 7 11.05 -28.74 -9.42
CA LEU A 7 11.56 -27.54 -10.09
C LEU A 7 10.49 -26.83 -10.93
N GLY A 8 9.67 -27.57 -11.67
CA GLY A 8 8.54 -27.01 -12.42
C GLY A 8 7.54 -26.26 -11.54
N ALA A 9 7.10 -26.90 -10.45
CA ALA A 9 6.19 -26.28 -9.48
C ALA A 9 6.76 -25.00 -8.83
N LYS A 10 8.06 -24.96 -8.56
CA LYS A 10 8.74 -23.77 -8.02
C LYS A 10 8.80 -22.62 -9.04
N ILE A 11 9.01 -22.93 -10.32
CA ILE A 11 9.03 -21.93 -11.40
C ILE A 11 7.63 -21.34 -11.60
N ASP A 12 6.60 -22.17 -11.58
CA ASP A 12 5.22 -21.70 -11.78
C ASP A 12 4.72 -20.86 -10.59
N LYS A 13 5.08 -21.23 -9.35
CA LYS A 13 4.84 -20.39 -8.16
C LYS A 13 5.51 -19.01 -8.29
N ARG A 14 6.77 -18.95 -8.76
CA ARG A 14 7.49 -17.68 -8.97
C ARG A 14 6.85 -16.82 -10.06
N LYS A 15 6.40 -17.43 -11.16
CA LYS A 15 5.69 -16.73 -12.23
C LYS A 15 4.38 -16.13 -11.73
N SER A 16 3.57 -16.92 -11.03
CA SER A 16 2.32 -16.47 -10.42
C SER A 16 2.53 -15.30 -9.46
N HIS A 17 3.54 -15.40 -8.57
CA HIS A 17 3.89 -14.31 -7.67
C HIS A 17 4.32 -13.03 -8.44
N SER A 18 5.14 -13.17 -9.48
CA SER A 18 5.56 -12.05 -10.33
C SER A 18 4.38 -11.35 -11.01
N GLU A 19 3.42 -12.13 -11.52
CA GLU A 19 2.21 -11.61 -12.14
C GLU A 19 1.30 -10.89 -11.14
N ASN A 20 1.13 -11.44 -9.94
CA ASN A 20 0.35 -10.80 -8.88
C ASN A 20 1.00 -9.49 -8.43
N GLU A 21 2.32 -9.47 -8.27
CA GLU A 21 3.08 -8.29 -7.88
C GLU A 21 3.03 -7.22 -8.99
N LYS A 22 3.06 -7.63 -10.26
CA LYS A 22 2.80 -6.73 -11.40
C LYS A 22 1.40 -6.11 -11.33
N LYS A 23 0.36 -6.92 -11.14
CA LYS A 23 -1.03 -6.43 -11.01
C LYS A 23 -1.16 -5.44 -9.85
N ARG A 24 -0.50 -5.70 -8.72
CA ARG A 24 -0.49 -4.80 -7.55
C ARG A 24 0.15 -3.45 -7.91
N ARG A 25 1.31 -3.46 -8.57
CA ARG A 25 1.98 -2.23 -9.04
C ARG A 25 1.14 -1.45 -10.06
N ASP A 26 0.47 -2.14 -10.98
CA ASP A 26 -0.36 -1.49 -12.00
C ASP A 26 -1.58 -0.81 -11.37
N ARG A 27 -2.23 -1.46 -10.39
CA ARG A 27 -3.29 -0.83 -9.57
C ARG A 27 -2.79 0.40 -8.82
N PHE A 28 -1.63 0.29 -8.17
CA PHE A 28 -1.01 1.41 -7.46
C PHE A 28 -0.72 2.60 -8.40
N LYS A 29 -0.12 2.34 -9.57
CA LYS A 29 0.11 3.38 -10.59
C LYS A 29 -1.18 4.04 -11.05
N ALA A 30 -2.24 3.26 -11.27
CA ALA A 30 -3.54 3.80 -11.64
C ALA A 30 -4.11 4.73 -10.55
N LEU A 31 -3.96 4.38 -9.27
CA LEU A 31 -4.37 5.23 -8.15
C LEU A 31 -3.56 6.53 -8.08
N ILE A 32 -2.24 6.46 -8.22
CA ILE A 32 -1.38 7.65 -8.27
C ILE A 32 -1.76 8.56 -9.43
N ASN A 33 -2.05 8.02 -10.61
CA ASN A 33 -2.50 8.81 -11.75
C ASN A 33 -3.87 9.47 -11.50
N LYS A 34 -4.81 8.79 -10.83
CA LYS A 34 -6.07 9.40 -10.41
C LYS A 34 -5.83 10.56 -9.43
N LEU A 35 -4.98 10.35 -8.42
CA LEU A 35 -4.63 11.37 -7.44
C LEU A 35 -3.98 12.60 -8.10
N LYS A 36 -3.07 12.36 -9.05
CA LYS A 36 -2.41 13.41 -9.86
C LYS A 36 -3.41 14.36 -10.53
N LEU A 37 -4.54 13.85 -11.01
CA LEU A 37 -5.57 14.65 -11.68
C LEU A 37 -6.39 15.49 -10.70
N LEU A 38 -6.59 15.00 -9.47
CA LEU A 38 -7.35 15.67 -8.42
C LEU A 38 -6.55 16.81 -7.76
N VAL A 39 -5.22 16.68 -7.69
CA VAL A 39 -4.35 17.65 -7.02
C VAL A 39 -3.88 18.74 -8.01
N PRO A 40 -4.25 20.02 -7.82
CA PRO A 40 -3.96 21.07 -8.81
C PRO A 40 -2.47 21.23 -9.15
N LYS A 41 -1.59 21.16 -8.15
CA LYS A 41 -0.13 21.30 -8.32
C LYS A 41 0.53 20.08 -8.98
N SER A 42 -0.17 18.96 -9.12
CA SER A 42 0.40 17.70 -9.59
C SER A 42 0.16 17.42 -11.08
N LYS A 43 -0.48 18.32 -11.82
CA LYS A 43 -0.84 18.08 -13.24
C LYS A 43 0.34 18.06 -14.22
N SER A 44 1.56 18.33 -13.78
CA SER A 44 2.77 18.26 -14.61
C SER A 44 3.05 16.83 -15.12
N GLU A 45 3.40 16.67 -16.40
CA GLU A 45 3.63 15.36 -17.01
C GLU A 45 4.69 14.53 -16.27
N ASN A 46 5.77 15.17 -15.82
CA ASN A 46 6.96 14.50 -15.25
C ASN A 46 7.08 14.59 -13.73
N ILE A 47 5.98 14.81 -13.02
CA ILE A 47 6.03 14.87 -11.55
C ILE A 47 6.34 13.50 -10.94
N GLN A 48 7.19 13.49 -9.91
CA GLN A 48 7.53 12.29 -9.15
C GLN A 48 6.39 11.86 -8.23
N GLN A 49 6.29 10.54 -7.97
CA GLN A 49 5.22 9.98 -7.12
C GLN A 49 5.20 10.59 -5.72
N MET A 50 6.37 10.78 -5.09
CA MET A 50 6.46 11.38 -3.76
C MET A 50 5.91 12.81 -3.76
N ALA A 51 6.30 13.61 -4.75
CA ALA A 51 5.79 14.97 -4.90
C ALA A 51 4.27 15.02 -5.12
N ILE A 52 3.66 14.01 -5.77
CA ILE A 52 2.18 13.93 -5.87
C ILE A 52 1.56 13.77 -4.47
N LEU A 53 2.14 12.90 -3.63
CA LEU A 53 1.64 12.64 -2.27
C LEU A 53 1.80 13.87 -1.37
N GLU A 54 2.95 14.53 -1.40
CA GLU A 54 3.20 15.77 -0.65
C GLU A 54 2.21 16.87 -1.05
N ASN A 55 2.03 17.09 -2.37
CA ASN A 55 1.06 18.05 -2.88
C ASN A 55 -0.39 17.69 -2.50
N ALA A 56 -0.72 16.41 -2.40
CA ALA A 56 -2.04 15.96 -1.97
C ALA A 56 -2.28 16.33 -0.50
N CYS A 57 -1.32 16.06 0.38
CA CYS A 57 -1.38 16.43 1.79
C CYS A 57 -1.55 17.94 1.98
N GLU A 58 -0.74 18.74 1.29
CA GLU A 58 -0.88 20.21 1.31
C GLU A 58 -2.26 20.67 0.83
N TYR A 59 -2.78 20.02 -0.22
CA TYR A 59 -4.08 20.40 -0.78
C TYR A 59 -5.22 20.09 0.18
N ILE A 60 -5.20 18.91 0.82
CA ILE A 60 -6.17 18.54 1.86
C ILE A 60 -6.14 19.54 3.01
N GLN A 61 -4.96 19.88 3.51
CA GLN A 61 -4.81 20.86 4.60
C GLN A 61 -5.39 22.22 4.23
N LYS A 62 -5.14 22.70 3.00
CA LYS A 62 -5.71 23.97 2.50
C LYS A 62 -7.22 23.92 2.38
N VAL A 63 -7.77 22.84 1.84
CA VAL A 63 -9.23 22.67 1.74
C VAL A 63 -9.85 22.67 3.14
N GLN A 64 -9.28 21.93 4.08
CA GLN A 64 -9.73 21.92 5.48
C GLN A 64 -9.67 23.30 6.11
N GLN A 65 -8.58 24.06 5.90
CA GLN A 65 -8.48 25.43 6.40
C GLN A 65 -9.60 26.31 5.85
N VAL A 66 -9.85 26.29 4.54
CA VAL A 66 -10.93 27.08 3.91
C VAL A 66 -12.30 26.69 4.45
N LEU A 67 -12.54 25.39 4.69
CA LEU A 67 -13.81 24.92 5.26
C LEU A 67 -13.99 25.38 6.71
N ARG A 68 -12.92 25.38 7.53
CA ARG A 68 -12.93 25.91 8.89
C ARG A 68 -13.21 27.40 8.93
N GLU A 69 -12.53 28.17 8.09
CA GLU A 69 -12.73 29.63 7.97
C GLU A 69 -14.17 29.98 7.57
N ARG A 70 -14.86 29.07 6.87
CA ARG A 70 -16.27 29.20 6.49
C ARG A 70 -17.24 28.63 7.53
N GLY A 71 -16.76 28.11 8.65
CA GLY A 71 -17.60 27.47 9.68
C GLY A 71 -18.31 26.20 9.19
N LEU A 72 -17.78 25.52 8.17
CA LEU A 72 -18.39 24.32 7.59
C LEU A 72 -17.90 23.02 8.22
N ILE A 73 -16.76 23.06 8.92
CA ILE A 73 -16.21 21.95 9.70
C ILE A 73 -15.66 22.51 11.03
N GLU A 74 -15.95 21.86 12.15
CA GLU A 74 -15.46 22.27 13.47
C GLU A 74 -14.38 21.35 14.05
N GLU A 75 -14.34 20.09 13.62
CA GLU A 75 -13.38 19.12 14.18
C GLU A 75 -12.00 19.23 13.53
N GLU A 76 -10.97 19.31 14.39
CA GLU A 76 -9.60 18.99 14.02
C GLU A 76 -9.58 17.50 13.60
N PRO A 77 -9.07 17.16 12.40
CA PRO A 77 -8.95 15.76 12.03
C PRO A 77 -8.13 15.06 13.12
N ALA A 78 -8.71 14.02 13.73
CA ALA A 78 -8.05 13.27 14.79
C ALA A 78 -6.61 12.95 14.36
N PRO A 79 -5.61 13.11 15.25
CA PRO A 79 -4.25 12.71 14.95
C PRO A 79 -4.28 11.30 14.39
N ILE A 80 -3.67 11.08 13.22
CA ILE A 80 -3.49 9.74 12.70
C ILE A 80 -2.64 9.02 13.73
N ASP A 81 -3.26 8.15 14.53
CA ASP A 81 -2.54 7.25 15.41
C ASP A 81 -1.84 6.23 14.51
N LEU A 82 -0.65 6.64 14.03
CA LEU A 82 0.20 5.83 13.18
C LEU A 82 0.43 4.47 13.83
N LEU A 83 0.51 4.39 15.16
CA LEU A 83 0.71 3.15 15.88
C LEU A 83 -0.50 2.21 15.76
N ALA A 84 -1.71 2.72 15.98
CA ALA A 84 -2.93 1.95 15.82
C ALA A 84 -3.15 1.53 14.35
N GLN A 85 -2.83 2.41 13.41
CA GLN A 85 -2.91 2.11 11.98
C GLN A 85 -1.91 1.01 11.58
N TYR A 86 -0.63 1.13 11.97
CA TYR A 86 0.39 0.09 11.73
C TYR A 86 0.00 -1.24 12.35
N GLN A 87 -0.54 -1.25 13.57
CA GLN A 87 -1.01 -2.48 14.22
C GLN A 87 -2.20 -3.11 13.49
N SER A 88 -3.10 -2.32 12.92
CA SER A 88 -4.21 -2.81 12.11
C SER A 88 -3.74 -3.41 10.77
N GLU A 89 -2.79 -2.74 10.10
CA GLU A 89 -2.20 -3.21 8.84
C GLU A 89 -1.39 -4.50 9.05
N PHE A 90 -0.64 -4.60 10.17
CA PHE A 90 0.09 -5.82 10.51
C PHE A 90 -0.84 -7.03 10.73
N ARG A 91 -2.04 -6.81 11.30
CA ARG A 91 -3.06 -7.86 11.46
C ARG A 91 -3.60 -8.34 10.11
N ILE A 92 -3.81 -7.44 9.17
CA ILE A 92 -4.27 -7.77 7.81
C ILE A 92 -3.20 -8.60 7.08
N VAL A 93 -1.95 -8.15 7.10
CA VAL A 93 -0.83 -8.88 6.46
C VAL A 93 -0.61 -10.26 7.10
N LYS A 94 -0.80 -10.37 8.43
CA LYS A 94 -0.74 -11.66 9.12
C LYS A 94 -1.88 -12.60 8.72
N ALA A 95 -3.11 -12.08 8.59
CA ALA A 95 -4.25 -12.86 8.14
C ALA A 95 -4.09 -13.33 6.68
N GLU A 96 -3.59 -12.46 5.78
CA GLU A 96 -3.29 -12.81 4.39
C GLU A 96 -2.16 -13.86 4.28
N ALA A 97 -1.19 -13.84 5.20
CA ALA A 97 -0.13 -14.84 5.27
C ALA A 97 -0.63 -16.20 5.81
N GLU A 98 -1.58 -16.21 6.75
CA GLU A 98 -2.19 -17.43 7.28
C GLU A 98 -3.09 -18.11 6.24
N GLU A 99 -3.85 -17.35 5.43
CA GLU A 99 -4.63 -17.87 4.30
C GLU A 99 -3.75 -18.45 3.16
N CYS A 100 -2.48 -18.06 3.06
CA CYS A 100 -1.51 -18.65 2.14
C CYS A 100 -0.81 -19.92 2.67
N SER A 101 -1.06 -20.31 3.93
CA SER A 101 -0.33 -21.39 4.60
C SER A 101 -1.04 -22.75 4.63
N ASP A 102 -2.21 -22.87 4.00
CA ASP A 102 -2.96 -24.14 3.92
C ASP A 102 -2.38 -25.13 2.89
N SER A 103 -1.25 -24.81 2.24
CA SER A 103 -0.37 -25.84 1.68
C SER A 103 0.74 -26.10 2.69
N GLY A 104 0.47 -27.00 3.65
CA GLY A 104 1.36 -27.34 4.74
C GLY A 104 2.80 -27.56 4.27
N GLU A 105 3.67 -26.63 4.64
CA GLU A 105 5.01 -26.88 5.19
C GLU A 105 5.76 -25.56 5.43
N SER A 106 6.35 -25.50 6.63
CA SER A 106 7.44 -24.63 7.07
C SER A 106 7.05 -23.35 7.81
N SER A 107 6.99 -23.48 9.13
CA SER A 107 7.05 -22.41 10.13
C SER A 107 8.19 -21.43 9.83
N ILE A 108 7.86 -20.27 9.27
CA ILE A 108 8.78 -19.13 9.27
C ILE A 108 8.75 -18.57 10.70
N LYS A 109 9.79 -18.90 11.48
CA LYS A 109 10.08 -18.18 12.72
C LYS A 109 10.42 -16.75 12.34
N ILE A 110 9.46 -15.84 12.50
CA ILE A 110 9.73 -14.40 12.47
C ILE A 110 10.44 -14.09 13.79
N SER A 111 11.75 -14.29 13.81
CA SER A 111 12.62 -13.83 14.87
C SER A 111 13.42 -12.66 14.32
N ASN A 112 13.11 -11.48 14.87
CA ASN A 112 13.85 -10.22 14.81
C ASN A 112 13.81 -9.46 13.48
N LEU A 113 12.82 -8.58 13.37
CA LEU A 113 12.87 -7.39 12.52
C LEU A 113 12.91 -6.13 13.41
N LEU A 114 13.85 -6.08 14.35
CA LEU A 114 14.25 -4.89 15.09
C LEU A 114 15.76 -5.01 15.41
N CYS A 115 16.58 -4.65 14.43
CA CYS A 115 17.90 -4.05 14.63
C CYS A 115 17.99 -2.85 13.69
#